data_AF-A0A9P8JGZ6-F1
#
_entry.id   AF-A0A9P8JGZ6-F1
#
_cell.length_a   1.000
_cell.length_b   1.000
_cell.length_c   1.000
_cell.angle_alpha   90.00
_cell.angle_beta   90.00
_cell.angle_gamma   90.00
#
_symmetry.space_group_name_H-M   'P 1'
#
loop_
_entity.id
_entity.type
_entity.pdbx_description
1 polymer ?
#
loop_
_entity_poly.entity_id
_entity_poly.type
_entity_poly.pdbx_seq_one_letter_code
_entity_poly.pdbx_strand_id
1 'polypeptide(L)'
;FRYETFDSTSEAYPGYDTSIYLRSGSLKVNFVTEPFRKIMEFGVKFGKMQAIMNAARQAAANQANNIQERASKMHFDIRIKTPIVAFPRMVITDSPERDVLTAYLGELYASNEFLPLDDSKDSDTANKLTAGVHNTRLTSTFNYPNDQVEELDLIDKVDLDFRITSAEHKPGYKRPDTEIEGSMSNVNLRITEAQLKFILELSRSIPEAFATDPDDEIEEHVKEELPATTVQDAKAVSGDSDNKEEEQPQSPTHLGPEIGSDDDTWTKLDLVFKV
;
A
#
# COMPACT_ATOMS: atom_id res chain seq x y z
N PHE A 1 -10.32 -8.80 15.65
CA PHE A 1 -8.91 -8.61 15.30
C PHE A 1 -8.10 -9.59 16.11
N ARG A 2 -7.16 -10.29 15.47
CA ARG A 2 -6.24 -11.23 16.13
C ARG A 2 -4.86 -11.07 15.46
N TYR A 3 -3.84 -10.96 16.31
CA TYR A 3 -2.44 -10.92 15.90
C TYR A 3 -1.71 -12.02 16.64
N GLU A 4 -1.03 -12.89 15.91
CA GLU A 4 -0.29 -14.03 16.46
C GLU A 4 1.11 -14.07 15.84
N THR A 5 2.10 -14.41 16.65
CA THR A 5 3.49 -14.63 16.23
C THR A 5 3.83 -16.10 16.46
N PHE A 6 4.50 -16.73 15.51
CA PHE A 6 4.83 -18.14 15.54
C PHE A 6 6.34 -18.35 15.63
N ASP A 7 6.74 -19.38 16.38
CA ASP A 7 8.13 -19.78 16.46
C ASP A 7 8.42 -20.82 15.37
N SER A 8 9.37 -20.50 14.50
CA SER A 8 9.86 -21.38 13.42
C SER A 8 10.44 -22.72 13.90
N THR A 9 10.81 -22.84 15.18
CA THR A 9 11.37 -24.07 15.77
C THR A 9 10.30 -25.00 16.34
N SER A 10 9.05 -24.56 16.42
CA SER A 10 7.94 -25.35 16.94
C SER A 10 7.40 -26.33 15.88
N GLU A 11 7.03 -27.55 16.30
CA GLU A 11 6.35 -28.53 15.42
C GLU A 11 5.01 -28.03 14.87
N ALA A 12 4.40 -27.01 15.50
CA ALA A 12 3.13 -26.40 15.09
C ALA A 12 3.30 -25.19 14.17
N TYR A 13 4.48 -24.98 13.56
CA TYR A 13 4.74 -23.83 12.70
C TYR A 13 3.92 -23.88 11.40
N PRO A 14 3.06 -22.88 11.13
CA PRO A 14 2.14 -22.90 10.01
C PRO A 14 2.77 -22.48 8.67
N GLY A 15 4.07 -22.16 8.64
CA GLY A 15 4.78 -21.69 7.43
C GLY A 15 4.94 -20.17 7.33
N TYR A 16 4.50 -19.42 8.35
CA TYR A 16 4.63 -17.96 8.45
C TYR A 16 4.95 -17.54 9.90
N ASP A 17 5.69 -16.43 10.05
CA ASP A 17 6.21 -15.95 11.34
C ASP A 17 5.18 -15.10 12.08
N THR A 18 4.30 -14.41 11.35
CA THR A 18 3.25 -13.56 11.93
C THR A 18 1.95 -13.76 11.18
N SER A 19 0.82 -13.66 11.90
CA SER A 19 -0.51 -13.66 11.29
C SER A 19 -1.38 -12.51 11.77
N ILE A 20 -2.10 -11.90 10.83
CA ILE A 20 -3.08 -10.85 11.09
C ILE A 20 -4.44 -11.33 10.59
N TYR A 21 -5.40 -11.47 11.50
CA TYR A 21 -6.78 -11.77 11.15
C TYR A 21 -7.70 -10.62 11.54
N LEU A 22 -8.28 -9.97 10.54
CA LEU A 22 -9.19 -8.84 10.72
C LEU A 22 -10.55 -9.16 10.10
N ARG A 23 -11.58 -9.10 10.94
CA ARG A 23 -12.98 -9.06 10.52
C ARG A 23 -13.57 -7.79 11.09
N SER A 24 -14.04 -6.92 10.22
CA SER A 24 -14.69 -5.67 10.61
C SER A 24 -16.08 -5.58 9.98
N GLY A 25 -16.99 -4.95 10.70
CA GLY A 25 -18.28 -4.53 10.17
C GLY A 25 -18.15 -3.22 9.40
N SER A 26 -19.18 -2.39 9.48
CA SER A 26 -19.27 -1.12 8.76
C SER A 26 -18.14 -0.17 9.17
N LEU A 27 -17.41 0.34 8.17
CA LEU A 27 -16.41 1.40 8.31
C LEU A 27 -16.85 2.58 7.45
N LYS A 28 -17.08 3.76 8.04
CA LYS A 28 -17.36 4.98 7.28
C LYS A 28 -16.16 5.91 7.34
N VAL A 29 -15.61 6.24 6.19
CA VAL A 29 -14.49 7.17 6.05
C VAL A 29 -14.96 8.38 5.25
N ASN A 30 -14.78 9.58 5.81
CA ASN A 30 -14.91 10.81 5.03
C ASN A 30 -13.52 11.15 4.49
N PHE A 31 -13.34 11.08 3.19
CA PHE A 31 -12.06 11.32 2.54
C PHE A 31 -11.92 12.81 2.25
N VAL A 32 -11.03 13.47 2.99
CA VAL A 32 -10.61 14.84 2.73
C VAL A 32 -9.10 14.82 2.54
N THR A 33 -8.64 15.36 1.42
CA THR A 33 -7.23 15.28 0.97
C THR A 33 -6.24 15.70 2.06
N GLU A 34 -6.41 16.89 2.65
CA GLU A 34 -5.46 17.47 3.61
C GLU A 34 -5.29 16.65 4.91
N PRO A 35 -6.36 16.31 5.67
CA PRO A 35 -6.22 15.45 6.84
C PRO A 35 -5.65 14.07 6.49
N PHE A 36 -6.05 13.50 5.35
CA PHE A 36 -5.59 12.18 4.94
C PHE A 36 -4.09 12.20 4.65
N ARG A 37 -3.60 13.20 3.91
CA ARG A 37 -2.18 13.39 3.64
C ARG A 37 -1.34 13.47 4.92
N LYS A 38 -1.77 14.27 5.91
CA LYS A 38 -1.09 14.38 7.21
C LYS A 38 -1.03 13.06 7.98
N ILE A 39 -2.08 12.25 7.90
CA ILE A 39 -2.09 10.91 8.51
C ILE A 39 -1.07 10.01 7.81
N MET A 40 -0.98 10.07 6.48
CA MET A 40 0.01 9.33 5.71
C MET A 40 1.44 9.78 6.02
N GLU A 41 1.72 11.09 6.03
CA GLU A 41 3.00 11.67 6.43
C GLU A 41 3.42 11.20 7.82
N PHE A 42 2.50 11.25 8.80
CA PHE A 42 2.76 10.74 10.15
C PHE A 42 3.07 9.24 10.13
N GLY A 43 2.34 8.44 9.35
CA GLY A 43 2.58 7.00 9.20
C GLY A 43 3.98 6.69 8.65
N VAL A 44 4.40 7.40 7.60
CA VAL A 44 5.74 7.26 7.01
C VAL A 44 6.81 7.67 8.02
N LYS A 45 6.65 8.83 8.66
CA LYS A 45 7.57 9.34 9.68
C LYS A 45 7.70 8.36 10.86
N PHE A 46 6.58 7.83 11.34
CA PHE A 46 6.54 6.85 12.42
C PHE A 46 7.23 5.53 12.03
N GLY A 47 6.98 5.03 10.82
CA GLY A 47 7.66 3.84 10.29
C GLY A 47 9.18 4.02 10.26
N LYS A 48 9.66 5.17 9.78
CA LYS A 48 11.09 5.51 9.76
C LYS A 48 11.69 5.60 11.16
N MET A 49 11.04 6.31 12.09
CA MET A 49 11.48 6.36 13.49
C MET A 49 11.56 4.96 14.12
N GLN A 50 10.56 4.12 13.87
CA GLN A 50 10.54 2.75 14.38
C GLN A 50 11.65 1.89 13.77
N ALA A 51 11.95 2.06 12.48
CA ALA A 51 13.07 1.40 11.82
C ALA A 51 14.41 1.79 12.44
N ILE A 52 14.66 3.09 12.65
CA ILE A 52 15.89 3.59 13.31
C ILE A 52 15.99 3.07 14.74
N MET A 53 14.90 3.10 15.52
CA MET A 53 14.89 2.56 16.89
C MET A 53 15.15 1.05 16.92
N ASN A 54 14.59 0.30 15.97
CA ASN A 54 14.84 -1.14 15.87
C ASN A 54 16.30 -1.41 15.48
N ALA A 55 16.84 -0.65 14.53
CA ALA A 55 18.25 -0.72 14.13
C ALA A 55 19.18 -0.41 15.30
N ALA A 56 18.92 0.66 16.07
CA ALA A 56 19.69 1.00 17.26
C ALA A 56 19.59 -0.07 18.37
N ARG A 57 18.40 -0.64 18.60
CA ARG A 57 18.24 -1.78 19.52
C ARG A 57 19.03 -2.99 19.06
N GLN A 58 19.04 -3.27 17.77
CA GLN A 58 19.82 -4.35 17.18
C GLN A 58 21.32 -4.09 17.33
N ALA A 59 21.78 -2.86 17.08
CA ALA A 59 23.16 -2.41 17.31
C ALA A 59 23.61 -2.65 18.76
N ALA A 60 22.76 -2.29 19.73
CA ALA A 60 23.01 -2.50 21.15
C ALA A 60 22.91 -3.98 21.56
N ALA A 61 22.07 -4.77 20.88
CA ALA A 61 21.83 -6.18 21.15
C ALA A 61 22.81 -7.13 20.45
N ASN A 62 23.80 -6.63 19.71
CA ASN A 62 24.88 -7.39 19.04
C ASN A 62 25.84 -8.16 19.99
N GLN A 63 25.37 -8.59 21.17
CA GLN A 63 25.92 -9.73 21.92
C GLN A 63 25.18 -11.06 21.64
N ALA A 64 24.07 -11.06 20.89
CA ALA A 64 23.33 -12.27 20.54
C ALA A 64 23.16 -12.39 19.01
N ASN A 65 24.25 -12.77 18.33
CA ASN A 65 24.20 -13.21 16.93
C ASN A 65 23.20 -14.36 16.78
N ASN A 66 22.14 -14.18 15.97
CA ASN A 66 21.49 -15.19 15.11
C ASN A 66 20.03 -14.87 14.71
N ILE A 67 19.50 -13.69 14.99
CA ILE A 67 18.17 -13.31 14.51
C ILE A 67 18.30 -11.98 13.79
N GLN A 68 18.39 -11.94 12.44
CA GLN A 68 17.77 -10.88 11.61
C GLN A 68 18.04 -10.96 10.08
N GLU A 69 18.21 -12.14 9.46
CA GLU A 69 18.20 -12.25 7.98
C GLU A 69 17.06 -13.14 7.47
N ARG A 70 15.94 -13.20 8.20
CA ARG A 70 14.71 -13.79 7.67
C ARG A 70 13.74 -12.68 7.37
N ALA A 71 13.41 -12.50 6.09
CA ALA A 71 12.23 -11.75 5.70
C ALA A 71 11.04 -12.37 6.43
N SER A 72 10.53 -11.68 7.46
CA SER A 72 9.44 -12.16 8.31
C SER A 72 8.22 -12.45 7.43
N LYS A 73 7.84 -13.72 7.32
CA LYS A 73 6.67 -14.13 6.53
C LYS A 73 5.41 -13.71 7.28
N MET A 74 4.73 -12.68 6.76
CA MET A 74 3.47 -12.19 7.32
C MET A 74 2.29 -12.75 6.54
N HIS A 75 1.46 -13.52 7.22
CA HIS A 75 0.15 -13.93 6.72
C HIS A 75 -0.91 -12.94 7.19
N PHE A 76 -1.83 -12.56 6.31
CA PHE A 76 -2.96 -11.73 6.65
C PHE A 76 -4.22 -12.23 5.97
N ASP A 77 -5.34 -12.06 6.68
CA ASP A 77 -6.68 -12.32 6.20
C ASP A 77 -7.61 -11.23 6.76
N ILE A 78 -7.95 -10.30 5.88
CA ILE A 78 -8.69 -9.08 6.18
C ILE A 78 -10.00 -9.11 5.40
N ARG A 79 -11.11 -8.91 6.11
CA ARG A 79 -12.45 -8.78 5.50
C ARG A 79 -13.24 -7.70 6.23
N ILE A 80 -13.67 -6.69 5.49
CA ILE A 80 -14.41 -5.53 5.98
C ILE A 80 -15.76 -5.50 5.27
N LYS A 81 -16.84 -5.59 6.05
CA LYS A 81 -18.21 -5.58 5.53
C LYS A 81 -18.73 -4.15 5.46
N THR A 82 -19.26 -3.80 4.31
CA THR A 82 -19.90 -2.52 4.02
C THR A 82 -19.01 -1.32 4.37
N PRO A 83 -17.78 -1.23 3.81
CA PRO A 83 -17.04 0.01 3.91
C PRO A 83 -17.74 1.10 3.08
N ILE A 84 -17.83 2.31 3.62
CA ILE A 84 -18.43 3.47 2.99
C ILE A 84 -17.39 4.57 2.95
N VAL A 85 -17.06 5.04 1.75
CA VAL A 85 -16.15 6.17 1.56
C VAL A 85 -16.94 7.33 0.99
N ALA A 86 -16.97 8.45 1.71
CA ALA A 86 -17.64 9.68 1.29
C ALA A 86 -16.59 10.71 0.88
N PHE A 87 -16.74 11.26 -0.31
CA PHE A 87 -15.89 12.30 -0.89
C PHE A 87 -16.68 13.60 -0.97
N PRO A 88 -16.61 14.46 0.07
CA PRO A 88 -17.25 15.77 0.03
C PRO A 88 -16.50 16.72 -0.90
N ARG A 89 -17.24 17.52 -1.66
CA ARG A 89 -16.69 18.53 -2.56
C ARG A 89 -16.21 19.76 -1.78
N MET A 90 -14.93 20.09 -1.94
CA MET A 90 -14.26 21.17 -1.20
C MET A 90 -14.50 22.57 -1.79
N VAL A 91 -15.72 22.91 -2.20
CA VAL A 91 -16.06 24.24 -2.72
C VAL A 91 -16.70 25.10 -1.63
N ILE A 92 -16.09 26.24 -1.31
CA ILE A 92 -16.69 27.25 -0.43
C ILE A 92 -17.94 27.79 -1.15
N THR A 93 -19.10 27.37 -0.70
CA THR A 93 -20.40 27.83 -1.19
C THR A 93 -21.13 28.48 -0.02
N ASP A 94 -22.02 29.43 -0.30
CA ASP A 94 -22.83 30.12 0.74
C ASP A 94 -23.81 29.16 1.45
N SER A 95 -24.02 27.96 0.92
CA SER A 95 -24.79 26.88 1.54
C SER A 95 -23.93 26.04 2.50
N PRO A 96 -24.49 25.65 3.67
CA PRO A 96 -23.79 24.75 4.60
C PRO A 96 -23.63 23.33 4.06
N GLU A 97 -24.50 22.90 3.14
CA GLU A 97 -24.50 21.55 2.55
C GLU A 97 -23.58 21.48 1.33
N ARG A 98 -22.76 20.42 1.27
CA ARG A 98 -21.74 20.18 0.24
C ARG A 98 -22.17 19.01 -0.64
N ASP A 99 -21.90 19.08 -1.93
CA ASP A 99 -22.03 17.93 -2.82
C ASP A 99 -21.12 16.79 -2.33
N VAL A 100 -21.61 15.55 -2.37
CA VAL A 100 -20.87 14.38 -1.89
C VAL A 100 -20.97 13.24 -2.89
N LEU A 101 -19.84 12.62 -3.20
CA LEU A 101 -19.80 11.33 -3.88
C LEU A 101 -19.61 10.24 -2.82
N THR A 102 -20.50 9.26 -2.76
CA THR A 102 -20.45 8.17 -1.77
C THR A 102 -20.23 6.84 -2.46
N ALA A 103 -19.13 6.17 -2.12
CA ALA A 103 -18.82 4.81 -2.55
C ALA A 103 -19.19 3.82 -1.43
N TYR A 104 -20.22 3.01 -1.68
CA TYR A 104 -20.60 1.87 -0.86
C TYR A 104 -19.86 0.64 -1.39
N LEU A 105 -18.77 0.26 -0.75
CA LEU A 105 -17.83 -0.75 -1.22
C LEU A 105 -18.29 -2.19 -0.96
N GLY A 106 -19.53 -2.42 -0.51
CA GLY A 106 -20.10 -3.76 -0.31
C GLY A 106 -19.29 -4.66 0.63
N GLU A 107 -18.31 -5.38 0.12
CA GLU A 107 -17.32 -6.12 0.91
C GLU A 107 -15.91 -5.92 0.38
N LEU A 108 -14.99 -5.46 1.23
CA LEU A 108 -13.56 -5.40 0.94
C LEU A 108 -12.87 -6.62 1.56
N TYR A 109 -12.02 -7.29 0.80
CA TYR A 109 -11.23 -8.40 1.30
C TYR A 109 -9.79 -8.35 0.78
N ALA A 110 -8.87 -8.86 1.58
CA ALA A 110 -7.47 -9.04 1.22
C ALA A 110 -6.89 -10.18 2.04
N SER A 111 -6.32 -11.18 1.38
CA SER A 111 -5.70 -12.33 2.03
C SER A 111 -4.50 -12.82 1.24
N ASN A 112 -3.47 -13.30 1.92
CA ASN A 112 -2.33 -13.90 1.25
C ASN A 112 -2.06 -15.33 1.71
N GLU A 113 -1.49 -16.14 0.85
CA GLU A 113 -1.09 -17.51 1.15
C GLU A 113 0.31 -17.78 0.61
N PHE A 114 1.11 -18.52 1.39
CA PHE A 114 2.45 -18.92 1.02
C PHE A 114 2.41 -20.34 0.47
N LEU A 115 2.64 -20.50 -0.83
CA LEU A 115 2.59 -21.80 -1.51
C LEU A 115 3.92 -22.15 -2.15
N PRO A 116 4.34 -23.43 -2.10
CA PRO A 116 5.50 -23.90 -2.86
C PRO A 116 5.24 -23.74 -4.36
N LEU A 117 6.27 -23.35 -5.11
CA LEU A 117 6.22 -23.16 -6.56
C LEU A 117 6.34 -24.47 -7.35
N ASP A 118 6.85 -25.53 -6.72
CA ASP A 118 7.10 -26.84 -7.32
C ASP A 118 6.91 -27.94 -6.27
N ASP A 119 6.70 -29.19 -6.71
CA ASP A 119 6.53 -30.36 -5.83
C ASP A 119 7.87 -30.93 -5.32
N SER A 120 8.98 -30.24 -5.59
CA SER A 120 10.31 -30.59 -5.12
C SER A 120 10.54 -30.16 -3.66
N LYS A 121 11.37 -30.92 -2.93
CA LYS A 121 11.63 -30.69 -1.49
C LYS A 121 12.30 -29.35 -1.19
N ASP A 122 12.90 -28.71 -2.19
CA ASP A 122 13.62 -27.43 -2.09
C ASP A 122 12.91 -26.32 -2.89
N SER A 123 11.60 -26.45 -3.14
CA SER A 123 10.85 -25.48 -3.94
C SER A 123 10.78 -24.11 -3.26
N ASP A 124 10.92 -23.05 -4.03
CA ASP A 124 10.71 -21.71 -3.54
C ASP A 124 9.25 -21.46 -3.15
N THR A 125 9.06 -20.65 -2.11
CA THR A 125 7.73 -20.24 -1.68
C THR A 125 7.30 -18.97 -2.41
N ALA A 126 6.18 -19.01 -3.12
CA ALA A 126 5.52 -17.81 -3.63
C ALA A 126 4.48 -17.30 -2.65
N ASN A 127 4.38 -15.98 -2.56
CA ASN A 127 3.31 -15.28 -1.86
C ASN A 127 2.18 -14.99 -2.86
N LYS A 128 1.05 -15.69 -2.71
CA LYS A 128 -0.17 -15.46 -3.50
C LYS A 128 -1.11 -14.60 -2.69
N LEU A 129 -1.24 -13.35 -3.09
CA LEU A 129 -2.17 -12.37 -2.54
C LEU A 129 -3.44 -12.35 -3.40
N THR A 130 -4.60 -12.38 -2.75
CA THR A 130 -5.88 -12.07 -3.37
C THR A 130 -6.51 -10.91 -2.62
N ALA A 131 -6.89 -9.86 -3.34
CA ALA A 131 -7.56 -8.71 -2.78
C ALA A 131 -8.63 -8.20 -3.74
N GLY A 132 -9.72 -7.65 -3.21
CA GLY A 132 -10.79 -7.17 -4.06
C GLY A 132 -11.90 -6.49 -3.29
N VAL A 133 -12.84 -5.96 -4.05
CA VAL A 133 -14.05 -5.31 -3.56
C VAL A 133 -15.25 -5.84 -4.32
N HIS A 134 -16.27 -6.30 -3.60
CA HIS A 134 -17.48 -6.89 -4.15
C HIS A 134 -18.70 -6.04 -3.85
N ASN A 135 -19.66 -6.03 -4.78
CA ASN A 135 -20.95 -5.37 -4.67
C ASN A 135 -20.80 -3.86 -4.41
N THR A 136 -19.94 -3.20 -5.19
CA THR A 136 -19.70 -1.76 -5.10
C THR A 136 -20.86 -0.99 -5.74
N ARG A 137 -21.39 -0.01 -5.00
CA ARG A 137 -22.37 0.98 -5.49
C ARG A 137 -21.81 2.38 -5.29
N LEU A 138 -21.91 3.21 -6.32
CA LEU A 138 -21.45 4.60 -6.28
C LEU A 138 -22.66 5.53 -6.45
N THR A 139 -22.87 6.44 -5.51
CA THR A 139 -23.95 7.43 -5.56
C THR A 139 -23.39 8.84 -5.45
N SER A 140 -24.05 9.80 -6.10
CA SER A 140 -23.77 11.21 -5.90
C SER A 140 -24.96 11.90 -5.27
N THR A 141 -24.70 12.78 -4.31
CA THR A 141 -25.66 13.68 -3.72
C THR A 141 -25.26 15.11 -4.06
N PHE A 142 -26.05 15.80 -4.86
CA PHE A 142 -25.86 17.20 -5.22
C PHE A 142 -26.91 18.05 -4.51
N ASN A 143 -26.47 19.18 -3.93
CA ASN A 143 -27.35 20.10 -3.20
C ASN A 143 -27.53 21.38 -4.01
N TYR A 144 -28.77 21.71 -4.32
CA TYR A 144 -29.17 22.87 -5.10
C TYR A 144 -29.80 23.94 -4.21
N PRO A 145 -29.89 25.20 -4.69
CA PRO A 145 -30.60 26.26 -3.97
C PRO A 145 -32.05 25.88 -3.64
N ASN A 146 -32.56 26.37 -2.51
CA ASN A 146 -33.90 26.06 -1.95
C ASN A 146 -34.05 24.64 -1.38
N ASP A 147 -33.00 24.10 -0.75
CA ASP A 147 -33.00 22.78 -0.09
C ASP A 147 -33.40 21.62 -1.02
N GLN A 148 -33.12 21.74 -2.32
CA GLN A 148 -33.33 20.66 -3.28
C GLN A 148 -32.12 19.74 -3.29
N VAL A 149 -32.34 18.46 -3.02
CA VAL A 149 -31.29 17.44 -3.01
C VAL A 149 -31.55 16.45 -4.14
N GLU A 150 -30.55 16.24 -4.99
CA GLU A 150 -30.57 15.22 -6.03
C GLU A 150 -29.61 14.09 -5.63
N GLU A 151 -30.15 12.90 -5.43
CA GLU A 151 -29.36 11.68 -5.23
C GLU A 151 -29.52 10.77 -6.45
N LEU A 152 -28.39 10.42 -7.07
CA LEU A 152 -28.34 9.58 -8.26
C LEU A 152 -27.32 8.46 -8.10
N ASP A 153 -27.70 7.29 -8.58
CA ASP A 153 -26.84 6.11 -8.69
C ASP A 153 -26.01 6.17 -9.98
N LEU A 154 -24.69 6.16 -9.84
CA LEU A 154 -23.75 6.24 -10.95
C LEU A 154 -23.36 4.84 -11.44
N ILE A 155 -23.11 3.94 -10.48
CA ILE A 155 -22.71 2.55 -10.68
C ILE A 155 -23.42 1.68 -9.65
N ASP A 156 -23.88 0.50 -10.06
CA ASP A 156 -24.46 -0.51 -9.18
C ASP A 156 -23.82 -1.88 -9.44
N LYS A 157 -23.54 -2.62 -8.36
CA LYS A 157 -23.03 -4.01 -8.35
C LYS A 157 -21.78 -4.23 -9.20
N VAL A 158 -20.72 -3.48 -8.90
CA VAL A 158 -19.41 -3.70 -9.51
C VAL A 158 -18.48 -4.44 -8.58
N ASP A 159 -17.88 -5.49 -9.13
CA ASP A 159 -16.88 -6.33 -8.49
C ASP A 159 -15.52 -6.06 -9.15
N LEU A 160 -14.48 -5.97 -8.33
CA LEU A 160 -13.10 -5.78 -8.75
C LEU A 160 -12.20 -6.69 -7.92
N ASP A 161 -11.50 -7.59 -8.58
CA ASP A 161 -10.63 -8.59 -7.97
C ASP A 161 -9.21 -8.45 -8.52
N PHE A 162 -8.24 -8.65 -7.64
CA PHE A 162 -6.82 -8.72 -7.95
C PHE A 162 -6.23 -9.99 -7.36
N ARG A 163 -5.44 -10.69 -8.17
CA ARG A 163 -4.58 -11.79 -7.76
C ARG A 163 -3.15 -11.39 -8.06
N ILE A 164 -2.33 -11.32 -7.02
CA ILE A 164 -0.94 -10.93 -7.12
C ILE A 164 -0.11 -12.12 -6.68
N THR A 165 0.72 -12.65 -7.57
CA THR A 165 1.69 -13.68 -7.24
C THR A 165 3.06 -13.05 -7.21
N SER A 166 3.66 -12.98 -6.03
CA SER A 166 5.02 -12.48 -5.84
C SER A 166 5.93 -13.62 -5.40
N ALA A 167 7.14 -13.66 -5.92
CA ALA A 167 8.14 -14.63 -5.52
C ALA A 167 9.54 -14.03 -5.55
N GLU A 168 10.45 -14.65 -4.81
CA GLU A 168 11.84 -14.20 -4.73
C GLU A 168 12.53 -14.32 -6.10
N HIS A 169 13.24 -13.26 -6.48
CA HIS A 169 14.00 -13.20 -7.73
C HIS A 169 15.16 -14.19 -7.66
N LYS A 170 15.27 -15.03 -8.70
CA LYS A 170 16.40 -15.95 -8.85
C LYS A 170 16.99 -15.85 -10.26
N PRO A 171 18.32 -15.65 -10.39
CA PRO A 171 18.97 -15.59 -11.70
C PRO A 171 18.66 -16.83 -12.54
N GLY A 172 18.25 -16.63 -13.79
CA GLY A 172 17.98 -17.71 -14.76
C GLY A 172 16.53 -18.21 -14.82
N TYR A 173 15.62 -17.75 -13.95
CA TYR A 173 14.19 -18.03 -14.09
C TYR A 173 13.56 -17.11 -15.15
N LYS A 174 12.72 -17.66 -16.05
CA LYS A 174 12.02 -16.88 -17.09
C LYS A 174 10.76 -16.15 -16.60
N ARG A 175 10.27 -16.53 -15.41
CA ARG A 175 9.02 -16.05 -14.81
C ARG A 175 9.19 -14.62 -14.26
N PRO A 176 8.13 -13.80 -14.23
CA PRO A 176 8.15 -12.53 -13.54
C PRO A 176 8.25 -12.70 -12.02
N ASP A 177 8.86 -11.73 -11.35
CA ASP A 177 8.97 -11.69 -9.89
C ASP A 177 7.64 -11.28 -9.25
N THR A 178 6.83 -10.53 -9.99
CA THR A 178 5.47 -10.17 -9.61
C THR A 178 4.54 -10.30 -10.82
N GLU A 179 3.51 -11.12 -10.68
CA GLU A 179 2.42 -11.27 -11.64
C GLU A 179 1.14 -10.70 -11.01
N ILE A 180 0.45 -9.83 -11.73
CA ILE A 180 -0.78 -9.18 -11.29
C ILE A 180 -1.88 -9.50 -12.30
N GLU A 181 -2.86 -10.30 -11.88
CA GLU A 181 -4.10 -10.54 -12.63
C GLU A 181 -5.23 -9.73 -11.98
N GLY A 182 -5.73 -8.72 -12.68
CA GLY A 182 -6.93 -7.97 -12.32
C GLY A 182 -8.14 -8.44 -13.12
N SER A 183 -9.31 -8.50 -12.48
CA SER A 183 -10.58 -8.73 -13.16
C SER A 183 -11.66 -7.81 -12.62
N MET A 184 -12.51 -7.29 -13.50
CA MET A 184 -13.62 -6.41 -13.16
C MET A 184 -14.91 -6.90 -13.80
N SER A 185 -16.03 -6.81 -13.09
CA SER A 185 -17.34 -7.08 -13.69
C SER A 185 -17.76 -5.99 -14.66
N ASN A 186 -18.68 -6.31 -15.59
CA ASN A 186 -19.30 -5.33 -16.48
C ASN A 186 -19.88 -4.13 -15.71
N VAL A 187 -19.48 -2.92 -16.10
CA VAL A 187 -19.93 -1.67 -15.49
C VAL A 187 -21.01 -1.01 -16.36
N ASN A 188 -22.16 -0.70 -15.76
CA ASN A 188 -23.15 0.17 -16.39
C ASN A 188 -23.10 1.54 -15.73
N LEU A 189 -22.53 2.51 -16.43
CA LEU A 189 -22.28 3.86 -15.91
C LEU A 189 -23.38 4.80 -16.37
N ARG A 190 -24.08 5.42 -15.41
CA ARG A 190 -25.11 6.45 -15.68
C ARG A 190 -24.71 7.75 -15.02
N ILE A 191 -24.20 8.69 -15.81
CA ILE A 191 -23.63 9.93 -15.29
C ILE A 191 -24.09 11.16 -16.08
N THR A 192 -24.28 12.26 -15.36
CA THR A 192 -24.49 13.60 -15.92
C THR A 192 -23.16 14.32 -16.11
N GLU A 193 -23.18 15.45 -16.83
CA GLU A 193 -21.97 16.27 -17.05
C GLU A 193 -21.37 16.79 -15.73
N ALA A 194 -22.22 17.25 -14.80
CA ALA A 194 -21.78 17.74 -13.50
C ALA A 194 -21.11 16.64 -12.65
N GLN A 195 -21.66 15.42 -12.68
CA GLN A 195 -21.10 14.26 -12.00
C GLN A 195 -19.76 13.83 -12.61
N LEU A 196 -19.66 13.80 -13.94
CA LEU A 196 -18.40 13.48 -14.61
C LEU A 196 -17.29 14.46 -14.23
N LYS A 197 -17.60 15.76 -14.21
CA LYS A 197 -16.64 16.79 -13.78
C LYS A 197 -16.19 16.55 -12.34
N PHE A 198 -17.11 16.22 -11.43
CA PHE A 198 -16.76 15.94 -10.04
C PHE A 198 -15.88 14.68 -9.90
N ILE A 199 -16.18 13.61 -10.62
CA ILE A 199 -15.36 12.39 -10.63
C ILE A 199 -13.94 12.69 -11.16
N LEU A 200 -13.81 13.51 -12.22
CA LEU A 200 -12.52 13.94 -12.76
C LEU A 200 -11.73 14.85 -11.80
N GLU A 201 -12.41 15.69 -11.02
CA GLU A 201 -11.78 16.46 -9.94
C GLU A 201 -11.21 15.49 -8.88
N LEU A 202 -11.98 14.48 -8.47
CA LEU A 202 -11.55 13.47 -7.49
C LEU A 202 -10.41 12.58 -8.00
N SER A 203 -10.40 12.20 -9.28
CA SER A 203 -9.32 11.39 -9.84
C SER A 203 -7.96 12.10 -9.79
N ARG A 204 -7.94 13.43 -9.67
CA ARG A 204 -6.71 14.23 -9.49
C ARG A 204 -6.37 14.42 -8.02
N SER A 205 -7.36 14.72 -7.18
CA SER A 205 -7.12 15.02 -5.77
C SER A 205 -6.84 13.80 -4.90
N ILE A 206 -7.33 12.61 -5.28
CA ILE A 206 -7.08 11.37 -4.54
C ILE A 206 -5.58 11.00 -4.61
N PRO A 207 -4.94 10.87 -5.78
CA PRO A 207 -3.50 10.59 -5.85
C PRO A 207 -2.65 11.62 -5.10
N GLU A 208 -2.99 12.91 -5.18
CA GLU A 208 -2.29 13.98 -4.44
C GLU A 208 -2.34 13.78 -2.92
N ALA A 209 -3.39 13.14 -2.38
CA ALA A 209 -3.47 12.83 -0.95
C ALA A 209 -2.47 11.74 -0.52
N PHE A 210 -2.04 10.90 -1.45
CA PHE A 210 -1.06 9.82 -1.22
C PHE A 210 0.37 10.22 -1.61
N ALA A 211 0.53 11.30 -2.37
CA ALA A 211 1.83 11.90 -2.66
C ALA A 211 2.33 12.66 -1.41
N THR A 212 3.01 11.95 -0.51
CA THR A 212 3.70 12.54 0.63
C THR A 212 4.99 13.24 0.17
N ASP A 213 5.54 14.10 1.04
CA ASP A 213 6.83 14.76 0.81
C ASP A 213 7.95 13.75 0.48
N PRO A 214 8.98 14.17 -0.28
CA PRO A 214 10.07 13.28 -0.68
C PRO A 214 10.71 12.62 0.53
N ASP A 215 11.06 11.34 0.37
CA ASP A 215 11.53 10.50 1.45
C ASP A 215 12.76 11.07 2.19
N ASP A 216 13.61 11.81 1.47
CA ASP A 216 14.82 12.44 2.00
C ASP A 216 14.52 13.55 3.02
N GLU A 217 13.51 14.39 2.77
CA GLU A 217 13.10 15.46 3.69
C GLU A 217 12.52 14.88 4.98
N ILE A 218 11.71 13.83 4.85
CA ILE A 218 11.13 13.13 6.00
C ILE A 218 12.23 12.44 6.83
N GLU A 219 13.25 11.87 6.18
CA GLU A 219 14.40 11.28 6.87
C GLU A 219 15.22 12.31 7.66
N GLU A 220 15.49 13.47 7.07
CA GLU A 220 16.22 14.55 7.74
C GLU A 220 15.46 15.02 8.99
N HIS A 221 14.15 15.27 8.86
CA HIS A 221 13.29 15.61 10.00
C HIS A 221 13.25 14.54 11.09
N VAL A 222 13.28 13.25 10.71
CA VAL A 222 13.33 12.15 11.68
C VAL A 222 14.68 12.08 12.39
N LYS A 223 15.79 12.30 11.67
CA LYS A 223 17.15 12.33 12.24
C LYS A 223 17.34 13.50 13.21
N GLU A 224 16.71 14.65 12.96
CA GLU A 224 16.74 15.81 13.86
C GLU A 224 15.92 15.61 15.16
N GLU A 225 14.78 14.92 15.11
CA GLU A 225 13.91 14.71 16.27
C GLU A 225 14.36 13.58 17.20
N LEU A 226 15.19 12.65 16.71
CA LEU A 226 15.71 11.54 17.50
C LEU A 226 17.01 11.93 18.24
N PRO A 227 17.25 11.39 19.45
CA PRO A 227 18.49 11.64 20.17
C PRO A 227 19.69 11.14 19.35
N ALA A 228 20.73 11.99 19.25
CA ALA A 228 21.90 11.76 18.39
C ALA A 228 22.59 10.41 18.65
N THR A 229 22.54 9.88 19.86
CA THR A 229 23.08 8.56 20.21
C THR A 229 22.35 7.42 19.50
N THR A 230 21.02 7.48 19.41
CA THR A 230 20.20 6.47 18.72
C THR A 230 20.41 6.50 17.21
N VAL A 231 20.61 7.70 16.64
CA VAL A 231 20.91 7.86 15.21
C VAL A 231 22.30 7.33 14.88
N GLN A 232 23.30 7.57 15.74
CA GLN A 232 24.67 7.06 15.58
C GLN A 232 24.73 5.52 15.70
N ASP A 233 24.04 4.95 16.70
CA ASP A 233 23.98 3.50 16.89
C ASP A 233 23.31 2.80 15.69
N ALA A 234 22.26 3.40 15.12
CA ALA A 234 21.63 2.91 13.90
C ALA A 234 22.57 3.02 12.67
N LYS A 235 23.23 4.17 12.45
CA LYS A 235 24.20 4.36 11.36
C LYS A 235 25.34 3.34 11.38
N ALA A 236 25.80 2.94 12.57
CA ALA A 236 26.86 1.94 12.74
C ALA A 236 26.48 0.53 12.22
N VAL A 237 25.18 0.22 12.14
CA VAL A 237 24.67 -1.04 11.57
C VAL A 237 24.25 -0.88 10.11
N SER A 238 23.74 0.29 9.72
CA SER A 238 23.27 0.57 8.36
C SER A 238 24.39 0.81 7.33
N GLY A 239 25.64 0.95 7.76
CA GLY A 239 26.78 1.20 6.86
C GLY A 239 26.75 2.59 6.19
N ASP A 240 25.98 3.54 6.71
CA ASP A 240 25.91 4.90 6.19
C ASP A 240 27.11 5.70 6.71
N SER A 241 28.23 5.57 6.00
CA SER A 241 29.42 6.36 6.23
C SER A 241 29.23 7.69 5.53
N ASP A 242 28.89 8.73 6.29
CA ASP A 242 29.10 10.14 5.92
C ASP A 242 30.61 10.40 5.75
N ASN A 243 31.20 9.85 4.68
CA ASN A 243 32.53 10.21 4.23
C ASN A 243 32.35 10.89 2.87
N LYS A 244 32.37 12.22 2.90
CA LYS A 244 32.63 13.05 1.71
C LYS A 244 34.04 12.76 1.23
N GLU A 245 34.23 11.63 0.57
CA GLU A 245 35.36 11.41 -0.34
C GLU A 245 34.83 11.56 -1.75
N GLU A 246 35.58 12.30 -2.57
CA GLU A 246 35.24 12.71 -3.93
C GLU A 246 34.89 11.51 -4.81
N GLU A 247 33.59 11.17 -4.88
CA GLU A 247 33.09 10.23 -5.86
C GLU A 247 33.15 10.88 -7.24
N GLN A 248 33.97 10.27 -8.11
CA GLN A 248 33.92 10.47 -9.54
C GLN A 248 32.46 10.33 -10.01
N PRO A 249 32.02 11.15 -10.99
CA PRO A 249 30.60 11.33 -11.28
C PRO A 249 29.94 9.99 -11.62
N GLN A 250 29.14 9.47 -10.70
CA GLN A 250 28.19 8.40 -10.99
C GLN A 250 27.28 8.90 -12.10
N SER A 251 27.20 8.09 -13.16
CA SER A 251 26.59 8.46 -14.42
C SER A 251 25.09 8.74 -14.22
N PRO A 252 24.52 9.77 -14.89
CA PRO A 252 23.12 10.11 -14.71
C PRO A 252 22.24 8.92 -15.11
N THR A 253 21.32 8.53 -14.24
CA THR A 253 20.21 7.61 -14.50
C THR A 253 19.42 8.15 -15.69
N HIS A 254 19.74 7.62 -16.87
CA HIS A 254 19.11 8.00 -18.13
C HIS A 254 17.67 7.44 -18.15
N LEU A 255 16.69 8.32 -17.93
CA LEU A 255 15.27 8.04 -18.15
C LEU A 255 14.92 8.16 -19.65
N GLY A 256 15.53 7.31 -20.48
CA GLY A 256 15.20 7.15 -21.89
C GLY A 256 14.91 5.69 -22.22
N PRO A 257 13.96 5.40 -23.13
CA PRO A 257 13.83 4.04 -23.63
C PRO A 257 15.00 3.77 -24.57
N GLU A 258 15.50 2.53 -24.54
CA GLU A 258 16.49 1.93 -25.45
C GLU A 258 17.89 1.62 -24.86
N ILE A 259 18.03 0.34 -24.50
CA ILE A 259 19.20 -0.55 -24.65
C ILE A 259 20.45 -0.25 -23.80
N GLY A 260 20.62 -1.05 -22.74
CA GLY A 260 21.88 -1.27 -22.03
C GLY A 260 21.64 -1.85 -20.63
N SER A 261 21.73 -3.17 -20.48
CA SER A 261 21.53 -3.90 -19.23
C SER A 261 22.76 -3.82 -18.32
N ASP A 262 22.62 -3.26 -17.12
CA ASP A 262 23.29 -3.82 -15.95
C ASP A 262 22.52 -5.10 -15.59
N ASP A 263 23.22 -6.23 -15.63
CA ASP A 263 22.62 -7.58 -15.70
C ASP A 263 22.10 -8.10 -14.34
N ASP A 264 22.21 -7.32 -13.26
CA ASP A 264 22.12 -7.86 -11.89
C ASP A 264 20.88 -7.47 -11.08
N THR A 265 20.03 -6.55 -11.55
CA THR A 265 18.77 -6.22 -10.83
C THR A 265 17.67 -5.79 -11.80
N TRP A 266 16.89 -6.74 -12.31
CA TRP A 266 15.64 -6.42 -13.00
C TRP A 266 14.47 -7.12 -12.31
N THR A 267 13.59 -6.34 -11.70
CA THR A 267 12.29 -6.84 -11.23
C THR A 267 11.38 -6.98 -12.43
N LYS A 268 11.01 -8.20 -12.80
CA LYS A 268 10.09 -8.43 -13.92
C LYS A 268 8.64 -8.40 -13.44
N LEU A 269 7.85 -7.49 -13.99
CA LEU A 269 6.40 -7.36 -13.73
C LEU A 269 5.61 -7.90 -14.93
N ASP A 270 4.58 -8.69 -14.65
CA ASP A 270 3.54 -9.05 -15.62
C ASP A 270 2.18 -8.58 -15.11
N LEU A 271 1.40 -7.92 -15.98
CA LEU A 271 0.11 -7.33 -15.65
C LEU A 271 -0.92 -7.73 -16.71
N VAL A 272 -1.97 -8.42 -16.27
CA VAL A 272 -3.12 -8.77 -17.11
C VAL A 272 -4.38 -8.23 -16.45
N PHE A 273 -5.19 -7.50 -17.21
CA PHE A 273 -6.47 -6.98 -16.74
C PHE A 273 -7.62 -7.48 -17.62
N LYS A 274 -8.63 -8.10 -17.01
CA LYS A 274 -9.81 -8.67 -17.67
C LYS A 274 -11.06 -7.87 -17.31
N VAL A 275 -11.91 -7.63 -18.30
CA VAL A 275 -13.22 -6.98 -18.17
C VAL A 275 -14.29 -7.90 -18.74
#